data_AF-A0A6P8IQ09-F1
#
_entry.id   AF-A0A6P8IQ09-F1
#
_cell.length_a   1.000
_cell.length_b   1.000
_cell.length_c   1.000
_cell.angle_alpha   90.00
_cell.angle_beta   90.00
_cell.angle_gamma   90.00
#
_symmetry.space_group_name_H-M   'P 1'
#
loop_
_entity.id
_entity.type
_entity.pdbx_description
1 polymer ?
#
loop_
_entity_poly.entity_id
_entity_poly.type
_entity_poly.pdbx_seq_one_letter_code
_entity_poly.pdbx_strand_id
1 'polypeptide(L)'
;MSKITVYISTVSSNLELKKHQQKIECILGNNYKGCDIEYIDIATSVDLKQKMREVANDPKALPPQFAKGDKYLGDFNAFDNAVEDEDIAGFLQI
;
A
#
# COMPACT_ATOMS: atom_id res chain seq x y z
N MET A 1 -18.68 0.50 -1.71
CA MET A 1 -17.77 0.84 -0.59
C MET A 1 -16.37 0.85 -1.16
N SER A 2 -15.64 1.95 -1.02
CA SER A 2 -14.28 2.09 -1.55
C SER A 2 -13.33 1.28 -0.68
N LYS A 3 -12.70 0.25 -1.26
CA LYS A 3 -11.73 -0.60 -0.56
C LYS A 3 -10.33 -0.27 -1.07
N ILE A 4 -9.42 0.02 -0.15
CA ILE A 4 -8.01 0.26 -0.45
C ILE A 4 -7.25 -1.02 -0.14
N THR A 5 -6.44 -1.45 -1.09
CA THR A 5 -5.56 -2.61 -0.96
C THR A 5 -4.13 -2.11 -0.82
N VAL A 6 -3.49 -2.49 0.28
CA VAL A 6 -2.09 -2.19 0.56
C VAL A 6 -1.32 -3.49 0.50
N TYR A 7 -0.46 -3.63 -0.50
CA TYR A 7 0.41 -4.79 -0.62
C TYR A 7 1.60 -4.63 0.32
N ILE A 8 1.76 -5.58 1.23
CA ILE A 8 2.81 -5.62 2.24
C ILE A 8 3.61 -6.91 2.11
N SER A 9 4.76 -7.00 2.77
CA SER A 9 5.60 -8.20 2.83
C SER A 9 6.16 -8.41 4.23
N THR A 10 5.55 -9.34 4.96
CA THR A 10 5.93 -9.75 6.31
C THR A 10 7.29 -10.45 6.33
N VAL A 11 7.57 -11.27 5.31
CA VAL A 11 8.83 -12.00 5.15
C VAL A 11 9.83 -11.15 4.35
N SER A 12 10.40 -10.16 5.03
CA SER A 12 11.42 -9.29 4.44
C SER A 12 12.59 -9.09 5.40
N SER A 13 13.82 -9.25 4.91
CA SER A 13 15.06 -8.96 5.67
C SER A 13 15.41 -7.48 5.70
N ASN A 14 14.70 -6.64 4.93
CA ASN A 14 14.90 -5.20 4.91
C ASN A 14 14.16 -4.53 6.08
N LEU A 15 14.92 -3.90 6.98
CA LEU A 15 14.38 -3.18 8.14
C LEU A 15 13.64 -1.90 7.75
N GLU A 16 14.10 -1.19 6.72
CA GLU A 16 13.48 0.05 6.25
C GLU A 16 12.07 -0.24 5.74
N LEU A 17 11.95 -1.30 4.94
CA LEU A 17 10.66 -1.76 4.44
C LEU A 17 9.66 -2.07 5.56
N LYS A 18 10.11 -2.69 6.67
CA LYS A 18 9.25 -2.95 7.83
C LYS A 18 8.80 -1.65 8.49
N LYS A 19 9.69 -0.67 8.63
CA LYS A 19 9.34 0.65 9.19
C LYS A 19 8.32 1.37 8.31
N HIS A 20 8.47 1.31 6.99
CA HIS A 20 7.51 1.91 6.05
C HIS A 20 6.11 1.28 6.18
N GLN A 21 6.04 -0.06 6.21
CA GLN A 21 4.77 -0.78 6.42
C GLN A 21 4.12 -0.42 7.76
N GLN A 22 4.91 -0.43 8.84
CA GLN A 22 4.42 -0.08 10.17
C GLN A 22 3.95 1.38 10.25
N LYS A 23 4.62 2.31 9.56
CA LYS A 23 4.19 3.71 9.46
C LYS A 23 2.83 3.81 8.77
N ILE A 24 2.64 3.11 7.66
CA ILE A 24 1.36 3.05 6.95
C ILE A 24 0.26 2.50 7.87
N GLU A 25 0.50 1.37 8.52
CA GLU A 25 -0.45 0.75 9.46
C GLU A 25 -0.82 1.70 10.61
N CYS A 26 0.15 2.45 11.14
CA CYS A 26 -0.09 3.41 12.22
C CYS A 26 -0.96 4.61 11.78
N ILE A 27 -0.83 5.04 10.52
CA ILE A 27 -1.53 6.22 9.98
C ILE A 27 -2.93 5.86 9.47
N LEU A 28 -3.02 4.78 8.67
CA LEU A 28 -4.27 4.36 8.03
C LEU A 28 -5.11 3.43 8.91
N GLY A 29 -4.47 2.63 9.77
CA GLY A 29 -5.15 1.59 10.55
C GLY A 29 -5.90 0.61 9.64
N ASN A 30 -7.00 0.05 10.16
CA ASN A 30 -7.88 -0.84 9.40
C ASN A 30 -8.98 -0.09 8.63
N ASN A 31 -9.22 1.18 8.98
CA ASN A 31 -10.24 2.02 8.35
C ASN A 31 -9.78 3.48 8.39
N TYR A 32 -9.84 4.14 7.23
CA TYR A 32 -9.50 5.55 7.10
C TYR A 32 -10.66 6.33 6.45
N LYS A 33 -11.19 7.33 7.16
CA LYS A 33 -12.33 8.18 6.71
C LYS A 33 -13.51 7.38 6.12
N GLY A 34 -13.83 6.21 6.70
CA GLY A 34 -14.94 5.36 6.25
C GLY A 34 -14.61 4.45 5.06
N CYS A 35 -13.35 4.38 4.62
CA CYS A 35 -12.85 3.40 3.66
C CYS A 35 -12.10 2.28 4.37
N ASP A 36 -12.39 1.04 3.97
CA ASP A 36 -11.72 -0.15 4.51
C ASP A 36 -10.35 -0.32 3.87
N ILE A 37 -9.34 -0.55 4.73
CA ILE A 37 -7.96 -0.75 4.33
C ILE A 37 -7.63 -2.23 4.51
N GLU A 38 -7.34 -2.91 3.41
CA GLU A 38 -6.95 -4.32 3.40
C GLU A 38 -5.46 -4.46 3.12
N TYR A 39 -4.76 -5.09 4.06
CA TYR A 39 -3.35 -5.42 3.93
C TYR A 39 -3.20 -6.81 3.31
N ILE A 40 -2.61 -6.86 2.13
CA ILE A 40 -2.35 -8.11 1.40
C ILE A 40 -0.87 -8.45 1.51
N ASP A 41 -0.57 -9.54 2.21
CA ASP A 41 0.80 -10.00 2.35
C ASP A 41 1.27 -10.81 1.12
N ILE A 42 2.10 -10.19 0.29
CA ILE A 42 2.65 -10.82 -0.92
C ILE A 42 3.67 -11.92 -0.60
N ALA A 43 4.17 -12.00 0.62
CA ALA A 43 5.08 -13.06 1.03
C ALA A 43 4.38 -14.43 1.10
N THR A 44 3.05 -14.45 1.24
CA THR A 44 2.27 -15.68 1.33
C THR A 44 2.04 -16.36 -0.02
N SER A 45 2.09 -15.63 -1.14
CA SER A 45 1.77 -16.17 -2.47
C SER A 45 2.45 -15.39 -3.59
N VAL A 46 3.02 -16.13 -4.54
CA VAL A 46 3.69 -15.57 -5.73
C VAL A 46 2.70 -14.83 -6.64
N ASP A 47 1.46 -15.29 -6.72
CA ASP A 47 0.38 -14.64 -7.49
C ASP A 47 0.10 -13.21 -7.00
N LEU A 48 0.02 -13.00 -5.68
CA LEU A 48 -0.18 -11.67 -5.08
C LEU A 48 0.97 -10.72 -5.40
N LYS A 49 2.20 -11.23 -5.40
CA LYS A 49 3.38 -10.47 -5.80
C LYS A 49 3.32 -10.08 -7.28
N GLN A 50 2.84 -10.97 -8.14
CA GLN A 50 2.65 -10.67 -9.56
C GLN A 50 1.56 -9.61 -9.74
N LYS A 51 0.41 -9.77 -9.07
CA LYS A 51 -0.69 -8.81 -9.10
C LYS A 51 -0.27 -7.42 -8.64
N MET A 52 0.52 -7.32 -7.56
CA MET A 52 1.09 -6.05 -7.11
C MET A 52 1.92 -5.38 -8.22
N ARG A 53 2.77 -6.13 -8.91
CA ARG A 53 3.64 -5.63 -9.99
C ARG A 53 2.86 -5.24 -11.24
N GLU A 54 1.81 -5.99 -11.56
CA GLU A 54 0.90 -5.68 -12.67
C GLU A 54 0.13 -4.39 -12.39
N VAL A 55 -0.41 -4.23 -11.18
CA VAL A 55 -1.11 -3.00 -10.78
C VAL A 55 -0.16 -1.81 -10.79
N ALA A 56 1.04 -1.95 -10.21
CA ALA A 56 2.07 -0.92 -10.24
C ALA A 56 2.65 -0.67 -11.65
N ASN A 57 2.31 -1.54 -12.62
CA ASN A 57 2.89 -1.59 -13.96
C ASN A 57 4.43 -1.57 -13.94
N ASP A 58 5.03 -2.14 -12.89
CA ASP A 58 6.48 -2.19 -12.70
C ASP A 58 6.90 -3.60 -12.24
N PRO A 59 7.69 -4.33 -13.04
CA PRO A 59 8.08 -5.70 -12.74
C PRO A 59 9.07 -5.82 -11.56
N LYS A 60 9.66 -4.70 -11.13
CA LYS A 60 10.59 -4.60 -10.01
C LYS A 60 9.96 -3.91 -8.80
N ALA A 61 8.65 -3.65 -8.82
CA ALA A 61 7.94 -3.02 -7.74
C ALA A 61 8.22 -3.78 -6.43
N LEU A 62 8.61 -3.01 -5.43
CA LEU A 62 8.77 -3.46 -4.06
C LEU A 62 7.56 -2.99 -3.26
N PRO A 63 7.10 -3.77 -2.28
CA PRO A 63 6.15 -3.26 -1.30
C PRO A 63 6.78 -2.08 -0.52
N PRO A 64 5.96 -1.26 0.18
CA PRO A 64 4.50 -1.27 0.14
C PRO A 64 3.95 -0.57 -1.12
N GLN A 65 2.84 -1.08 -1.64
CA GLN A 65 2.17 -0.54 -2.83
C GLN A 65 0.68 -0.38 -2.58
N PHE A 66 0.11 0.74 -3.03
CA PHE A 66 -1.29 1.09 -2.82
C PHE A 66 -2.11 0.92 -4.09
N ALA A 67 -3.27 0.28 -3.95
CA ALA A 67 -4.23 0.08 -5.01
C ALA A 67 -5.66 0.32 -4.49
N LYS A 68 -6.56 0.71 -5.40
CA LYS A 68 -7.99 0.87 -5.15
C LYS A 68 -8.74 0.08 -6.22
N GLY A 69 -9.12 -1.15 -5.91
CA GLY A 69 -9.56 -2.11 -6.92
C GLY A 69 -8.45 -2.38 -7.93
N ASP A 70 -8.69 -2.07 -9.20
CA ASP A 70 -7.73 -2.21 -10.30
C ASP A 70 -6.87 -0.96 -10.54
N LYS A 71 -7.12 0.13 -9.80
CA LYS A 71 -6.38 1.39 -9.98
C LYS A 71 -5.20 1.49 -9.03
N TYR A 72 -4.01 1.67 -9.58
CA TYR A 72 -2.82 1.99 -8.79
C TYR A 72 -2.89 3.43 -8.24
N LEU A 73 -2.54 3.58 -6.97
CA LEU A 73 -2.49 4.89 -6.29
C LEU A 73 -1.06 5.40 -6.14
N GLY A 74 -0.11 4.52 -5.80
CA GLY A 74 1.29 4.88 -5.63
C GLY A 74 2.04 3.93 -4.69
N ASP A 75 3.32 4.19 -4.51
CA ASP A 75 4.21 3.50 -3.57
C ASP A 75 4.29 4.24 -2.23
N PHE A 76 5.17 3.78 -1.35
CA PHE A 76 5.42 4.42 -0.06
C PHE A 76 5.74 5.92 -0.17
N ASN A 77 6.59 6.34 -1.11
CA ASN A 77 7.00 7.75 -1.20
C ASN A 77 5.83 8.64 -1.58
N ALA A 78 4.97 8.17 -2.50
CA ALA A 78 3.76 8.90 -2.87
C ALA A 78 2.80 9.05 -1.67
N PHE A 79 2.68 8.00 -0.85
CA PHE A 79 1.93 8.06 0.40
C PHE A 79 2.58 9.00 1.43
N ASP A 80 3.90 8.93 1.59
CA ASP A 80 4.65 9.75 2.56
C ASP A 80 4.50 11.24 2.23
N ASN A 81 4.67 11.60 0.95
CA ASN A 81 4.39 12.96 0.47
C ASN A 81 2.96 13.39 0.80
N ALA A 82 1.95 12.54 0.54
CA ALA A 82 0.57 12.86 0.86
C ALA A 82 0.30 12.99 2.37
N VAL A 83 1.06 12.31 3.22
CA VAL A 83 1.02 12.50 4.67
C VAL A 83 1.64 13.85 5.05
N GLU A 84 2.77 14.22 4.44
CA GLU A 84 3.42 15.52 4.65
C GLU A 84 2.59 16.70 4.17
N ASP A 85 1.87 16.55 3.05
CA ASP A 85 0.92 17.53 2.50
C ASP A 85 -0.46 17.50 3.19
N GLU A 86 -0.67 16.63 4.19
CA GLU A 86 -1.96 16.38 4.86
C GLU A 86 -3.12 15.99 3.89
N ASP A 87 -2.80 15.53 2.67
CA ASP A 87 -3.73 15.16 1.60
C ASP A 87 -3.78 13.64 1.32
N ILE A 88 -3.79 12.85 2.39
CA ILE A 88 -3.97 11.40 2.31
C ILE A 88 -5.32 11.06 1.63
N ALA A 89 -6.34 11.89 1.80
CA ALA A 89 -7.64 11.68 1.17
C ALA A 89 -7.57 11.82 -0.36
N GLY A 90 -6.86 12.82 -0.88
CA GLY A 90 -6.58 12.97 -2.31
C GLY A 90 -5.78 11.79 -2.87
N PHE A 91 -4.77 11.32 -2.13
CA PHE A 91 -3.99 10.14 -2.51
C PHE A 91 -4.86 8.87 -2.61
N LEU A 92 -5.71 8.63 -1.62
CA LEU A 92 -6.65 7.50 -1.62
C LEU A 92 -7.86 7.70 -2.54
N GLN A 93 -8.00 8.91 -3.11
CA GLN A 93 -9.11 9.35 -3.95
C GLN A 93 -10.47 9.17 -3.27
N ILE A 94 -10.57 9.56 -2.00
CA ILE A 94 -11.77 9.42 -1.16
C ILE A 94 -12.37 10.76 -0.77
#